data_AF-A0A842ZRX3-F1
#
_entry.id   AF-A0A842ZRX3-F1
#
_cell.length_a   1.000
_cell.length_b   1.000
_cell.length_c   1.000
_cell.angle_alpha   90.00
_cell.angle_beta   90.00
_cell.angle_gamma   90.00
#
_symmetry.space_group_name_H-M   'P 1'
#
loop_
_entity.id
_entity.type
_entity.pdbx_description
1 polymer ?
#
loop_
_entity_poly.entity_id
_entity_poly.type
_entity_poly.pdbx_seq_one_letter_code
_entity_poly.pdbx_strand_id
1 'polypeptide(L)'
;MVDKEVPLIEAKKTMEKDVVLDPNGFFVIEVYDKGIRIEYYSNVYKNKRIVSGHLEKVFMGTRADALSDTIAKHAPRLRPEHYLYLGRELQSAQNAFEQKKKYSQGGC
;
A
#
# COMPACT_ATOMS: atom_id res chain seq x y z
N MET A 1 -27.52 12.25 -21.99
CA MET A 1 -26.19 12.18 -22.64
C MET A 1 -25.17 12.25 -21.53
N VAL A 2 -24.38 11.20 -21.32
CA VAL A 2 -23.34 11.17 -20.29
C VAL A 2 -22.07 11.70 -20.93
N ASP A 3 -21.90 13.03 -20.90
CA ASP A 3 -20.63 13.66 -21.23
C ASP A 3 -19.66 13.41 -20.08
N LYS A 4 -18.96 12.27 -20.07
CA LYS A 4 -17.84 12.06 -19.12
C LYS A 4 -16.78 11.14 -19.71
N GLU A 5 -16.15 11.55 -20.82
CA GLU A 5 -14.83 11.01 -21.11
C GLU A 5 -13.89 11.40 -19.97
N VAL A 6 -13.28 10.40 -19.33
CA VAL A 6 -12.21 10.64 -18.37
C VAL A 6 -11.03 11.19 -19.17
N PRO A 7 -10.47 12.36 -18.84
CA PRO A 7 -9.37 12.91 -19.60
C PRO A 7 -8.20 11.92 -19.63
N LEU A 8 -7.63 11.73 -20.82
CA LEU A 8 -6.37 11.01 -20.98
C LEU A 8 -5.29 11.83 -20.25
N ILE A 9 -4.93 11.40 -19.04
CA ILE A 9 -3.87 12.01 -18.26
C ILE A 9 -2.55 11.30 -18.53
N GLU A 10 -1.47 12.07 -18.65
CA GLU A 10 -0.14 11.51 -18.65
C GLU A 10 0.14 10.89 -17.27
N ALA A 11 0.58 9.63 -17.24
CA ALA A 11 0.88 8.93 -16.00
C ALA A 11 2.11 9.56 -15.33
N LYS A 12 1.89 10.51 -14.43
CA LYS A 12 2.94 11.12 -13.61
C LYS A 12 2.81 10.66 -12.17
N LYS A 13 3.90 10.13 -11.60
CA LYS A 13 3.97 9.81 -10.18
C LYS A 13 3.94 11.11 -9.36
N THR A 14 3.17 11.13 -8.28
CA THR A 14 3.27 12.17 -7.26
C THR A 14 4.72 12.25 -6.76
N MET A 15 5.27 13.45 -6.66
CA MET A 15 6.62 13.61 -6.10
C MET A 15 6.59 13.30 -4.61
N GLU A 16 7.64 12.71 -4.06
CA GLU A 16 7.71 12.33 -2.62
C GLU A 16 7.37 13.50 -1.68
N LYS A 17 7.82 14.72 -2.02
CA LYS A 17 7.51 15.95 -1.26
C LYS A 17 6.01 16.30 -1.20
N ASP A 18 5.24 15.82 -2.17
CA ASP A 18 3.81 16.09 -2.34
C ASP A 18 2.97 14.91 -1.80
N VAL A 19 3.63 13.84 -1.33
CA VAL A 19 2.94 12.73 -0.68
C VAL A 19 2.51 13.15 0.71
N VAL A 20 1.21 13.09 0.92
CA VAL A 20 0.62 13.28 2.24
C VAL A 20 0.55 11.91 2.91
N LEU A 21 1.32 11.71 3.97
CA LEU A 21 1.31 10.45 4.74
C LEU A 21 -0.07 10.22 5.38
N ASP A 22 -0.47 8.95 5.48
CA ASP A 22 -1.66 8.57 6.21
C ASP A 22 -1.45 8.83 7.71
N PRO A 23 -2.39 9.49 8.41
CA PRO A 23 -2.26 9.70 9.83
C PRO A 23 -2.37 8.40 10.66
N ASN A 24 -3.01 7.37 10.14
CA ASN A 24 -3.28 6.14 10.88
C ASN A 24 -2.11 5.16 10.83
N GLY A 25 -1.31 5.14 9.75
CA GLY A 25 -0.27 4.14 9.62
C GLY A 25 0.33 3.98 8.23
N PHE A 26 1.19 2.98 8.09
CA PHE A 26 1.85 2.62 6.84
C PHE A 26 2.00 1.11 6.70
N PHE A 27 2.35 0.67 5.49
CA PHE A 27 2.56 -0.74 5.18
C PHE A 27 3.98 -0.99 4.72
N VAL A 28 4.53 -2.12 5.16
CA VAL A 28 5.78 -2.69 4.65
C VAL A 28 5.42 -4.01 3.95
N ILE A 29 5.83 -4.14 2.70
CA ILE A 29 5.54 -5.32 1.87
C ILE A 29 6.85 -6.05 1.56
N GLU A 30 6.88 -7.33 1.88
CA GLU A 30 8.00 -8.22 1.62
C GLU A 30 7.54 -9.41 0.77
N VAL A 31 8.31 -9.74 -0.26
CA VAL A 31 8.07 -10.92 -1.11
C VAL A 31 9.23 -11.89 -0.93
N TYR A 32 8.90 -13.15 -0.63
CA TYR A 32 9.83 -14.25 -0.42
C TYR A 32 9.28 -15.54 -1.01
N ASP A 33 10.06 -16.62 -0.98
CA ASP A 33 9.75 -17.87 -1.67
C ASP A 33 8.39 -18.49 -1.32
N LYS A 34 7.84 -18.19 -0.14
CA LYS A 34 6.58 -18.77 0.35
C LYS A 34 5.38 -17.82 0.24
N GLY A 35 5.57 -16.58 -0.23
CA GLY A 35 4.46 -15.65 -0.47
C GLY A 35 4.81 -14.19 -0.23
N ILE A 36 3.76 -13.40 -0.02
CA ILE A 36 3.79 -11.98 0.24
C ILE A 36 3.41 -11.76 1.70
N ARG A 37 4.26 -11.05 2.44
CA ARG A 37 4.03 -10.63 3.82
C ARG A 37 3.83 -9.12 3.84
N ILE A 38 2.77 -8.69 4.51
CA ILE A 38 2.41 -7.29 4.64
C ILE A 38 2.30 -6.97 6.12
N GLU A 39 3.16 -6.09 6.59
CA GLU A 39 3.10 -5.55 7.94
C GLU A 39 2.35 -4.23 7.92
N TYR A 40 1.37 -4.08 8.80
CA TYR A 40 0.67 -2.83 9.03
C TYR A 40 1.16 -2.21 10.35
N TYR A 41 1.64 -0.98 10.26
CA TYR A 41 2.13 -0.21 11.39
C TYR A 41 1.22 0.98 11.65
N SER A 42 0.83 1.20 12.90
CA SER A 42 0.25 2.48 13.32
C SER A 42 1.34 3.51 13.59
N ASN A 43 1.07 4.78 13.29
CA ASN A 43 2.04 5.85 13.51
C ASN A 43 2.20 6.18 15.00
N VAL A 44 3.44 6.25 15.47
CA VAL A 44 3.78 6.76 16.80
C VAL A 44 4.18 8.23 16.67
N TYR A 45 3.46 9.10 17.36
CA TYR A 45 3.66 10.55 17.31
C TYR A 45 4.40 11.08 18.54
N LYS A 46 5.37 11.97 18.32
CA LYS A 46 5.99 12.81 19.34
C LYS A 46 6.02 14.24 18.84
N ASN A 47 5.49 15.19 19.62
CA ASN A 47 5.44 16.62 19.25
C ASN A 47 4.83 16.86 17.85
N LYS A 48 3.72 16.19 17.52
CA LYS A 48 3.02 16.23 16.22
C LYS A 48 3.85 15.74 15.01
N ARG A 49 4.96 15.03 15.24
CA ARG A 49 5.77 14.39 14.20
C ARG A 49 5.73 12.88 14.37
N ILE A 50 5.70 12.15 13.26
CA ILE A 50 5.85 10.70 13.25
C ILE A 50 7.31 10.39 13.60
N VAL A 51 7.53 9.55 14.62
CA VAL A 51 8.87 9.17 15.07
C VAL A 51 9.17 7.69 14.89
N SER A 52 8.14 6.85 14.84
CA SER A 52 8.25 5.41 14.61
C SER A 52 6.89 4.82 14.22
N GLY A 53 6.86 3.51 13.96
CA GLY A 53 5.63 2.73 13.83
C GLY A 53 5.48 1.71 14.95
N HIS A 54 4.24 1.36 15.30
CA HIS A 54 3.91 0.20 16.13
C HIS A 54 3.27 -0.88 15.27
N LEU A 55 3.83 -2.10 15.27
CA LEU A 55 3.31 -3.19 14.44
C LEU A 55 1.95 -3.63 14.98
N GLU A 56 0.90 -3.40 14.18
CA GLU A 56 -0.48 -3.74 14.55
C GLU A 56 -0.85 -5.14 14.05
N LYS A 57 -0.55 -5.42 12.78
CA LYS A 57 -0.99 -6.65 12.11
C LYS A 57 0.01 -7.11 11.05
N VAL A 58 0.00 -8.42 10.82
CA VAL A 58 0.71 -9.05 9.71
C VAL A 58 -0.31 -9.81 8.87
N PHE A 59 -0.31 -9.56 7.57
CA PHE A 59 -1.09 -10.28 6.58
C PHE A 59 -0.15 -11.12 5.72
N MET A 60 -0.59 -12.32 5.36
CA MET A 60 0.16 -13.19 4.47
C MET A 60 -0.74 -13.76 3.40
N GLY A 61 -0.24 -13.85 2.18
CA GLY A 61 -0.99 -14.39 1.05
C GLY A 61 -0.16 -14.35 -0.22
N THR A 62 -0.75 -14.82 -1.32
CA THR A 62 -0.11 -14.83 -2.63
C THR A 62 -0.89 -14.04 -3.68
N ARG A 63 -2.15 -13.69 -3.37
CA ARG A 63 -3.04 -12.96 -4.28
C ARG A 63 -3.35 -11.56 -3.74
N ALA A 64 -3.17 -10.57 -4.60
CA ALA A 64 -3.37 -9.16 -4.29
C ALA A 64 -4.83 -8.83 -3.97
N ASP A 65 -5.79 -9.45 -4.67
CA ASP A 65 -7.22 -9.26 -4.45
C ASP A 65 -7.66 -9.69 -3.04
N ALA A 66 -7.33 -10.92 -2.66
CA ALA A 66 -7.64 -11.49 -1.36
C ALA A 66 -6.95 -10.72 -0.21
N LEU A 67 -5.71 -10.28 -0.43
CA LEU A 67 -4.98 -9.44 0.52
C LEU A 67 -5.64 -8.07 0.67
N SER A 68 -6.05 -7.43 -0.42
CA SER A 68 -6.73 -6.12 -0.41
C SER A 68 -8.03 -6.18 0.38
N ASP A 69 -8.90 -7.16 0.08
CA ASP A 69 -10.18 -7.34 0.78
C ASP A 69 -9.98 -7.59 2.28
N THR A 70 -8.97 -8.38 2.62
CA THR A 70 -8.64 -8.70 4.02
C THR A 70 -8.12 -7.47 4.75
N ILE A 71 -7.21 -6.71 4.15
CA ILE A 71 -6.65 -5.50 4.75
C ILE A 71 -7.73 -4.44 4.95
N ALA A 72 -8.60 -4.20 3.96
CA ALA A 72 -9.68 -3.22 4.06
C ALA A 72 -10.64 -3.50 5.23
N LYS A 73 -10.90 -4.79 5.52
CA LYS A 73 -11.71 -5.19 6.68
C LYS A 73 -11.01 -4.96 8.02
N HIS A 74 -9.68 -5.04 8.04
CA HIS A 74 -8.89 -5.08 9.27
C HIS A 74 -8.12 -3.78 9.58
N ALA A 75 -8.00 -2.88 8.61
CA ALA A 75 -7.38 -1.56 8.72
C ALA A 75 -8.26 -0.46 8.07
N PRO A 76 -9.55 -0.31 8.47
CA PRO A 76 -10.57 0.43 7.72
C PRO A 76 -10.39 1.95 7.66
N ARG A 77 -9.44 2.51 8.41
CA ARG A 77 -9.33 3.97 8.64
C ARG A 77 -8.36 4.69 7.72
N LEU A 78 -7.72 3.98 6.80
CA LEU A 78 -6.80 4.60 5.85
C LEU A 78 -7.54 5.56 4.93
N ARG A 79 -6.80 6.54 4.44
CA ARG A 79 -7.22 7.42 3.38
C ARG A 79 -7.46 6.63 2.09
N PRO A 80 -8.48 6.99 1.28
CA PRO A 80 -8.74 6.36 0.00
C PRO A 80 -7.50 6.25 -0.90
N GLU A 81 -6.66 7.30 -0.96
CA GLU A 81 -5.46 7.33 -1.78
C GLU A 81 -4.42 6.29 -1.34
N HIS A 82 -4.36 5.97 -0.05
CA HIS A 82 -3.46 4.94 0.48
C HIS A 82 -3.96 3.54 0.19
N TYR A 83 -5.28 3.31 0.15
CA TYR A 83 -5.81 2.05 -0.35
C TYR A 83 -5.49 1.84 -1.84
N LEU A 84 -5.59 2.89 -2.65
CA LEU A 84 -5.25 2.82 -4.08
C LEU A 84 -3.75 2.54 -4.28
N TYR A 85 -2.89 3.23 -3.53
CA TYR A 85 -1.47 2.95 -3.49
C TYR A 85 -1.20 1.49 -3.08
N LEU A 86 -1.79 1.04 -1.97
CA LEU A 86 -1.62 -0.32 -1.46
C LEU A 86 -2.04 -1.36 -2.49
N GLY A 87 -3.20 -1.20 -3.14
CA GLY A 87 -3.67 -2.13 -4.17
C GLY A 87 -2.68 -2.26 -5.34
N ARG A 88 -2.09 -1.14 -5.79
CA ARG A 88 -1.04 -1.15 -6.82
C ARG A 88 0.20 -1.90 -6.34
N GLU A 89 0.68 -1.63 -5.13
CA GLU A 89 1.86 -2.30 -4.57
C GLU A 89 1.62 -3.80 -4.38
N LEU A 90 0.43 -4.20 -3.93
CA LEU A 90 0.04 -5.61 -3.80
C LEU A 90 0.01 -6.33 -5.16
N GLN A 91 -0.50 -5.67 -6.21
CA GLN A 91 -0.46 -6.22 -7.56
C GLN A 91 0.98 -6.40 -8.06
N SER A 92 1.85 -5.42 -7.81
CA SER A 92 3.28 -5.51 -8.13
C SER A 92 3.97 -6.62 -7.34
N ALA A 93 3.64 -6.79 -6.06
CA ALA A 93 4.17 -7.85 -5.21
C ALA A 93 3.73 -9.24 -5.68
N GLN A 94 2.46 -9.42 -6.06
CA GLN A 94 1.97 -10.66 -6.67
C GLN A 94 2.72 -10.98 -7.96
N ASN A 95 2.86 -9.99 -8.86
CA ASN A 95 3.57 -10.19 -10.11
C ASN A 95 5.04 -10.60 -9.86
N ALA A 96 5.71 -9.98 -8.88
CA ALA A 96 7.07 -10.33 -8.50
C ALA A 96 7.16 -11.75 -7.92
N PHE A 97 6.22 -12.13 -7.04
CA PHE A 97 6.13 -13.47 -6.47
C PHE A 97 5.95 -14.55 -7.55
N GLU A 98 4.95 -14.38 -8.43
CA GLU A 98 4.65 -15.34 -9.51
C GLU A 98 5.81 -15.49 -10.49
N GLN A 99 6.51 -14.39 -10.80
CA GLN A 99 7.64 -14.38 -11.73
C GLN A 99 8.98 -14.72 -11.06
N LYS A 100 9.00 -14.98 -9.74
CA LYS A 100 10.22 -15.17 -8.94
C LYS A 100 11.24 -14.04 -9.13
N LYS A 101 10.76 -12.81 -9.20
CA LYS A 101 11.57 -11.60 -9.35
C LYS A 101 11.70 -10.88 -8.02
N LYS A 102 12.76 -10.08 -7.90
CA LYS A 102 12.93 -9.20 -6.74
C LYS A 102 11.84 -8.14 -6.73
N TYR A 103 11.09 -8.07 -5.64
CA TYR A 103 10.18 -6.96 -5.37
C TYR A 103 10.92 -5.82 -4.67
N SER A 104 10.55 -4.59 -5.01
CA SER A 104 10.92 -3.39 -4.27
C SER A 104 9.67 -2.54 -4.15
N GLN A 105 9.27 -2.23 -2.93
CA GLN A 105 8.15 -1.33 -2.70
C GLN A 105 8.46 0.03 -3.28
N GLY A 106 7.54 0.57 -4.09
CA GLY A 106 7.67 1.91 -4.62
C GLY A 106 7.52 2.90 -3.48
N GLY A 107 8.59 3.62 -3.13
CA GLY A 107 8.50 4.74 -2.18
C GLY A 107 7.34 5.65 -2.56
N CYS A 108 6.60 6.11 -1.57
CA CYS A 108 5.60 7.15 -1.79
C CYS A 108 6.34 8.49 -1.74
#